data_AF-A0A925XGF6-F1
#
_entry.id   AF-A0A925XGF6-F1
#
_cell.length_a   1.000
_cell.length_b   1.000
_cell.length_c   1.000
_cell.angle_alpha   90.00
_cell.angle_beta   90.00
_cell.angle_gamma   90.00
#
_symmetry.space_group_name_H-M   'P 1'
#
loop_
_entity.id
_entity.type
_entity.pdbx_description
1 polymer ?
#
loop_
_entity_poly.entity_id
_entity_poly.type
_entity_poly.pdbx_seq_one_letter_code
_entity_poly.pdbx_strand_id
1 'polypeptide(L)'
;MTSAADVPNAVKSLPTAIPLIVGVTGHRDLVASDVPRIKELVREVLQTLKTKYPHTPLVLLSPLVEGADQLVAEVALESDIGARLVAVLCWPADVFAMTTTAPVPRPSVASGLPTEPAEPGLDKLARGGSVTRFQELLGRASKVVAMPLDDEARRLAADDESAFAERQYELVGKYIARHSQLLIALWDGNASETSGTARVVEWQRNGAPAPFAAQLGELDVVEGAPICHIRVRKSSPVADVATPDAPAATYLYPESLDDSAEEEIHRTWSNIDGFNRDVAELKLRSPQTIATSRSWVLSDETAARLTPGLRELFEFYALADAAAIAFQTRVKRLVRSLFVIGPLALVCLEVYAHLWSHWPALAGYLVLLALGYWLFRKARGSEWEGRYLDDRALAEALRVQFFWRLAGLTDCAAEHYLRHLRGELGWIRQAARTCFLLTGDSRSQSPTPSAANTIEPGSEESLRGVLKHWLQDQAKFFTKKAPLNERLEVRCESITKWSFRAALAIAVVELAVHWKTDHANHLLIVLTFFGLVAAALAEEIADYHTFGILARQYEWMKNLFTTAAQKLESLIAAKNVSKSQALIHDLGLEALNENADWLVQRRRKPVVLPK
;
A
#
# COMPACT_ATOMS: atom_id res chain seq x y z
N MET A 1 -27.18 -18.02 21.60
CA MET A 1 -28.23 -17.25 20.91
C MET A 1 -28.47 -16.01 21.74
N THR A 2 -27.81 -14.92 21.38
CA THR A 2 -27.93 -13.61 22.02
C THR A 2 -28.06 -12.60 20.88
N SER A 3 -29.05 -11.74 21.05
CA SER A 3 -29.79 -10.98 20.03
C SER A 3 -28.92 -10.03 19.19
N ALA A 4 -29.19 -10.00 17.89
CA ALA A 4 -28.54 -9.21 16.85
C ALA A 4 -29.11 -7.78 16.71
N ALA A 5 -29.45 -7.13 17.82
CA ALA A 5 -30.01 -5.78 17.79
C ALA A 5 -29.48 -4.98 18.98
N ASP A 6 -28.33 -4.33 18.79
CA ASP A 6 -27.92 -3.07 19.43
C ASP A 6 -26.53 -2.68 18.92
N VAL A 7 -26.48 -2.08 17.73
CA VAL A 7 -25.34 -1.27 17.27
C VAL A 7 -25.93 0.08 16.84
N PRO A 8 -25.60 1.20 17.50
CA PRO A 8 -26.14 2.50 17.15
C PRO A 8 -25.68 2.94 15.77
N ASN A 9 -26.53 3.68 15.05
CA ASN A 9 -26.28 4.36 13.78
C ASN A 9 -24.93 5.12 13.77
N ALA A 10 -23.87 4.44 13.37
CA ALA A 10 -22.74 5.05 12.68
C ALA A 10 -23.04 4.92 11.18
N VAL A 11 -22.94 6.04 10.46
CA VAL A 11 -22.87 6.12 9.00
C VAL A 11 -22.21 4.86 8.45
N LYS A 12 -22.86 4.11 7.55
CA LYS A 12 -22.36 2.85 6.94
C LYS A 12 -20.91 3.05 6.50
N SER A 13 -19.97 2.69 7.36
CA SER A 13 -18.55 2.91 7.16
C SER A 13 -18.06 1.89 6.14
N LEU A 14 -17.13 2.32 5.29
CA LEU A 14 -16.55 1.51 4.23
C LEU A 14 -16.10 0.15 4.79
N PRO A 15 -16.29 -0.95 4.04
CA PRO A 15 -15.60 -2.19 4.35
C PRO A 15 -14.10 -1.85 4.31
N THR A 16 -13.45 -1.94 5.46
CA THR A 16 -12.01 -1.62 5.62
C THR A 16 -11.20 -2.76 5.00
N ALA A 17 -11.16 -2.75 3.67
CA ALA A 17 -10.41 -3.61 2.78
C ALA A 17 -9.91 -2.74 1.62
N ILE A 18 -8.68 -2.97 1.20
CA ILE A 18 -8.05 -2.26 0.08
C ILE A 18 -8.69 -2.79 -1.21
N PRO A 19 -9.38 -1.96 -2.00
CA PRO A 19 -10.03 -2.44 -3.22
C PRO A 19 -9.03 -2.66 -4.36
N LEU A 20 -9.51 -3.36 -5.39
CA LEU A 20 -8.90 -3.35 -6.71
C LEU A 20 -9.57 -2.26 -7.56
N ILE A 21 -8.76 -1.34 -8.09
CA ILE A 21 -9.19 -0.22 -8.91
C ILE A 21 -9.18 -0.61 -10.37
N VAL A 22 -10.35 -0.59 -11.00
CA VAL A 22 -10.55 -0.82 -12.42
C VAL A 22 -10.89 0.51 -13.08
N GLY A 23 -10.09 0.96 -14.04
CA GLY A 23 -10.39 2.12 -14.88
C GLY A 23 -11.23 1.72 -16.09
N VAL A 24 -11.96 2.68 -16.65
CA VAL A 24 -12.57 2.53 -17.98
C VAL A 24 -12.18 3.68 -18.89
N THR A 25 -11.97 3.33 -20.17
CA THR A 25 -11.96 4.27 -21.28
C THR A 25 -12.57 3.61 -22.51
N GLY A 26 -13.25 4.36 -23.37
CA GLY A 26 -13.69 3.80 -24.64
C GLY A 26 -14.37 4.77 -25.58
N HIS A 27 -14.77 4.25 -26.74
CA HIS A 27 -15.46 5.01 -27.77
C HIS A 27 -16.86 5.43 -27.33
N ARG A 28 -17.27 6.63 -27.79
CA ARG A 28 -18.60 7.19 -27.50
C ARG A 28 -19.69 6.58 -28.38
N ASP A 29 -19.33 6.18 -29.59
CA ASP A 29 -20.23 5.84 -30.68
C ASP A 29 -20.24 4.33 -30.98
N LEU A 30 -20.55 3.52 -29.96
CA LEU A 30 -20.60 2.06 -30.09
C LEU A 30 -21.72 1.58 -31.04
N VAL A 31 -21.46 0.52 -31.82
CA VAL A 31 -22.47 -0.11 -32.67
C VAL A 31 -23.52 -0.83 -31.81
N ALA A 32 -24.80 -0.50 -32.01
CA ALA A 32 -25.91 -0.99 -31.17
C ALA A 32 -26.04 -2.52 -31.15
N SER A 33 -25.75 -3.22 -32.25
CA SER A 33 -25.79 -4.70 -32.32
C SER A 33 -24.75 -5.38 -31.43
N ASP A 34 -23.65 -4.68 -31.12
CA ASP A 34 -22.50 -5.23 -30.39
C ASP A 34 -22.64 -5.02 -28.88
N VAL A 35 -23.47 -4.07 -28.46
CA VAL A 35 -23.67 -3.69 -27.06
C VAL A 35 -23.99 -4.89 -26.15
N PRO A 36 -24.88 -5.84 -26.51
CA PRO A 36 -25.14 -7.01 -25.66
C PRO A 36 -23.89 -7.86 -25.42
N ARG A 37 -23.10 -8.13 -26.48
CA ARG A 37 -21.87 -8.91 -26.36
C ARG A 37 -20.78 -8.16 -25.59
N ILE A 38 -20.68 -6.85 -25.79
CA ILE A 38 -19.76 -6.00 -25.02
C ILE A 38 -20.10 -6.05 -23.53
N LYS A 39 -21.39 -5.93 -23.16
CA LYS A 39 -21.83 -6.04 -21.76
C LYS A 39 -21.49 -7.40 -21.16
N GLU A 40 -21.64 -8.48 -21.91
CA GLU A 40 -21.26 -9.84 -21.49
C GLU A 40 -19.75 -9.95 -21.21
N LEU A 41 -18.91 -9.49 -22.15
CA LEU A 41 -17.45 -9.50 -21.97
C LEU A 41 -16.99 -8.68 -20.77
N VAL A 42 -17.55 -7.48 -20.57
CA VAL A 42 -17.25 -6.65 -19.39
C VAL A 42 -17.64 -7.38 -18.11
N ARG A 43 -18.81 -8.04 -18.10
CA ARG A 43 -19.27 -8.83 -16.96
C ARG A 43 -18.34 -9.99 -16.66
N GLU A 44 -17.93 -10.75 -17.68
CA GLU A 44 -17.00 -11.89 -17.55
C GLU A 44 -15.68 -11.45 -16.89
N VAL A 45 -15.11 -10.32 -17.32
CA VAL A 45 -13.87 -9.76 -16.77
C VAL A 45 -14.04 -9.41 -15.29
N LEU A 46 -15.09 -8.66 -14.94
CA LEU A 46 -15.34 -8.23 -13.57
C LEU A 46 -15.68 -9.42 -12.65
N GLN A 47 -16.44 -10.41 -13.13
CA GLN A 47 -16.72 -11.64 -12.39
C GLN A 47 -15.46 -12.47 -12.15
N THR A 48 -14.57 -12.56 -13.16
CA THR A 48 -13.28 -13.26 -13.02
C THR A 48 -12.44 -12.66 -11.90
N LEU A 49 -12.36 -11.32 -11.84
CA LEU A 49 -11.65 -10.63 -10.75
C LEU A 49 -12.27 -10.93 -9.38
N LYS A 50 -13.60 -10.91 -9.25
CA LYS A 50 -14.28 -11.23 -7.99
C LYS A 50 -14.05 -12.67 -7.55
N THR A 51 -14.09 -13.62 -8.47
CA THR A 51 -13.89 -15.03 -8.16
C THR A 51 -12.44 -15.31 -7.75
N LYS A 52 -11.46 -14.66 -8.41
CA LYS A 52 -10.04 -14.84 -8.11
C LYS A 52 -9.61 -14.10 -6.83
N TYR A 53 -10.25 -12.98 -6.51
CA TYR A 53 -9.94 -12.09 -5.38
C TYR A 53 -11.18 -11.80 -4.51
N PRO A 54 -11.74 -12.80 -3.81
CA PRO A 54 -13.03 -12.70 -3.13
C PRO A 54 -13.03 -11.78 -1.90
N HIS A 55 -11.86 -11.47 -1.34
CA HIS A 55 -11.71 -10.57 -0.20
C HIS A 55 -11.40 -9.13 -0.62
N THR A 56 -11.29 -8.87 -1.92
CA THR A 56 -10.90 -7.58 -2.48
C THR A 56 -12.07 -6.93 -3.21
N PRO A 57 -12.67 -5.86 -2.66
CA PRO A 57 -13.79 -5.18 -3.32
C PRO A 57 -13.33 -4.49 -4.60
N LEU A 58 -14.23 -4.40 -5.59
CA LEU A 58 -13.95 -3.68 -6.84
C LEU A 58 -14.39 -2.21 -6.73
N VAL A 59 -13.56 -1.32 -7.27
CA VAL A 59 -13.89 0.09 -7.49
C VAL A 59 -13.68 0.41 -8.97
N LEU A 60 -14.69 0.93 -9.64
CA LEU A 60 -14.61 1.44 -10.99
C LEU A 60 -14.29 2.94 -10.98
N LEU A 61 -13.18 3.35 -11.60
CA LEU A 61 -12.91 4.73 -11.99
C LEU A 61 -13.45 4.99 -13.39
N SER A 62 -14.43 5.88 -13.52
CA SER A 62 -15.05 6.20 -14.81
C SER A 62 -15.20 7.71 -14.99
N PRO A 63 -14.96 8.23 -16.20
CA PRO A 63 -15.26 9.62 -16.52
C PRO A 63 -16.74 9.83 -16.84
N LEU A 64 -17.54 8.76 -16.87
CA LEU A 64 -18.98 8.76 -17.17
C LEU A 64 -19.37 9.41 -18.51
N VAL A 65 -18.43 9.49 -19.45
CA VAL A 65 -18.70 9.97 -20.80
C VAL A 65 -19.66 9.02 -21.51
N GLU A 66 -20.55 9.57 -22.35
CA GLU A 66 -21.50 8.77 -23.14
C GLU A 66 -20.81 7.65 -23.92
N GLY A 67 -21.48 6.50 -24.01
CA GLY A 67 -21.00 5.33 -24.74
C GLY A 67 -20.35 4.30 -23.81
N ALA A 68 -19.11 3.93 -24.10
CA ALA A 68 -18.38 2.88 -23.39
C ALA A 68 -18.29 3.10 -21.87
N ASP A 69 -17.96 4.33 -21.44
CA ASP A 69 -17.66 4.60 -20.03
C ASP A 69 -18.92 4.43 -19.14
N GLN A 70 -20.08 4.88 -19.63
CA GLN A 70 -21.38 4.66 -18.99
C GLN A 70 -21.85 3.20 -19.09
N LEU A 71 -21.54 2.49 -20.18
CA LEU A 71 -21.88 1.07 -20.33
C LEU A 71 -21.16 0.21 -19.29
N VAL A 72 -19.85 0.41 -19.12
CA VAL A 72 -19.06 -0.32 -18.12
C VAL A 72 -19.49 0.07 -16.71
N ALA A 73 -19.80 1.35 -16.46
CA ALA A 73 -20.33 1.80 -15.18
C ALA A 73 -21.65 1.12 -14.80
N GLU A 74 -22.57 0.93 -15.76
CA GLU A 74 -23.79 0.15 -15.52
C GLU A 74 -23.49 -1.27 -15.09
N VAL A 75 -22.70 -2.01 -15.89
CA VAL A 75 -22.38 -3.41 -15.64
C VAL A 75 -21.68 -3.57 -14.28
N ALA A 76 -20.74 -2.68 -13.97
CA ALA A 76 -20.02 -2.70 -12.70
C ALA A 76 -20.94 -2.49 -11.48
N LEU A 77 -22.00 -1.71 -11.65
CA LEU A 77 -22.98 -1.37 -10.61
C LEU A 77 -24.14 -2.40 -10.50
N GLU A 78 -24.20 -3.41 -11.35
CA GLU A 78 -25.17 -4.50 -11.24
C GLU A 78 -24.95 -5.32 -9.97
N SER A 79 -26.00 -5.96 -9.43
CA SER A 79 -25.95 -6.61 -8.12
C SER A 79 -25.03 -7.83 -8.06
N ASP A 80 -24.82 -8.53 -9.17
CA ASP A 80 -23.89 -9.67 -9.27
C ASP A 80 -22.43 -9.21 -9.25
N ILE A 81 -22.13 -8.00 -9.72
CA ILE A 81 -20.80 -7.39 -9.63
C ILE A 81 -20.65 -6.58 -8.33
N GLY A 82 -21.52 -5.61 -8.07
CA GLY A 82 -21.54 -4.81 -6.85
C GLY A 82 -20.30 -3.95 -6.66
N ALA A 83 -19.66 -3.51 -7.75
CA ALA A 83 -18.52 -2.60 -7.66
C ALA A 83 -18.96 -1.21 -7.17
N ARG A 84 -18.05 -0.49 -6.54
CA ARG A 84 -18.26 0.93 -6.20
C ARG A 84 -17.85 1.80 -7.39
N LEU A 85 -18.62 2.82 -7.69
CA LEU A 85 -18.28 3.79 -8.73
C LEU A 85 -17.59 5.02 -8.10
N VAL A 86 -16.48 5.45 -8.70
CA VAL A 86 -15.84 6.75 -8.46
C VAL A 86 -15.86 7.50 -9.78
N ALA A 87 -16.60 8.62 -9.79
CA ALA A 87 -16.72 9.47 -10.98
C ALA A 87 -15.54 10.44 -11.05
N VAL A 88 -14.84 10.45 -12.19
CA VAL A 88 -13.69 11.32 -12.44
C VAL A 88 -14.09 12.37 -13.48
N LEU A 89 -14.42 13.57 -13.02
CA LEU A 89 -15.00 14.61 -13.87
C LEU A 89 -13.94 15.61 -14.33
N CYS A 90 -14.11 16.10 -15.56
CA CYS A 90 -13.33 17.20 -16.12
C CYS A 90 -13.46 18.49 -15.29
N TRP A 91 -14.62 18.71 -14.68
CA TRP A 91 -14.94 19.92 -13.93
C TRP A 91 -15.63 19.58 -12.60
N PRO A 92 -15.66 20.52 -11.64
CA PRO A 92 -16.50 20.41 -10.45
C PRO A 92 -17.98 20.10 -10.80
N ALA A 93 -18.63 19.26 -10.00
CA ALA A 93 -19.95 18.72 -10.30
C ALA A 93 -21.06 19.80 -10.38
N ASP A 94 -20.87 20.91 -9.68
CA ASP A 94 -21.71 22.11 -9.71
C ASP A 94 -21.62 22.85 -11.05
N VAL A 95 -20.43 22.94 -11.64
CA VAL A 95 -20.21 23.48 -13.00
C VAL A 95 -20.87 22.59 -14.06
N PHE A 96 -20.82 21.26 -13.85
CA PHE A 96 -21.46 20.28 -14.73
C PHE A 96 -23.00 20.31 -14.65
N ALA A 97 -23.57 20.48 -13.45
CA ALA A 97 -25.02 20.59 -13.27
C ALA A 97 -25.59 21.86 -13.95
N MET A 98 -24.86 22.98 -13.91
CA MET A 98 -25.26 24.21 -14.61
C MET A 98 -25.26 24.06 -16.14
N THR A 99 -24.31 23.30 -16.69
CA THR A 99 -24.20 23.03 -18.14
C THR A 99 -25.29 22.11 -18.69
N THR A 100 -25.93 21.31 -17.84
CA THR A 100 -27.07 20.46 -18.26
C THR A 100 -28.40 21.22 -18.42
N THR A 101 -28.45 22.50 -18.03
CA THR A 101 -29.67 23.34 -18.11
C THR A 101 -29.49 24.71 -18.76
N ALA A 102 -28.26 25.18 -18.99
CA ALA A 102 -27.96 26.48 -19.61
C ALA A 102 -26.51 26.51 -20.17
N PRO A 103 -26.18 27.42 -21.12
CA PRO A 103 -24.81 27.63 -21.57
C PRO A 103 -23.88 28.02 -20.40
N VAL A 104 -22.62 27.56 -20.46
CA VAL A 104 -21.57 27.80 -19.46
C VAL A 104 -21.46 29.31 -19.18
N PRO A 105 -21.67 29.79 -17.93
CA PRO A 105 -21.22 31.12 -17.56
C PRO A 105 -19.69 31.09 -17.43
N ARG A 106 -18.99 32.00 -18.13
CA ARG A 106 -17.55 32.20 -17.94
C ARG A 106 -17.25 32.35 -16.43
N PRO A 107 -16.20 31.73 -15.88
CA PRO A 107 -15.72 32.09 -14.55
C PRO A 107 -15.29 33.57 -14.60
N SER A 108 -16.10 34.42 -13.97
CA SER A 108 -15.85 35.85 -13.84
C SER A 108 -14.58 36.08 -13.02
N VAL A 109 -13.48 36.40 -13.70
CA VAL A 109 -12.34 37.06 -13.08
C VAL A 109 -12.68 38.55 -13.00
N ALA A 110 -13.36 38.93 -11.93
CA ALA A 110 -13.55 40.31 -11.44
C ALA A 110 -13.65 41.43 -12.51
N SER A 111 -14.83 41.67 -13.06
CA SER A 111 -15.34 43.02 -13.40
C SER A 111 -16.75 42.92 -13.99
N GLY A 112 -17.68 43.74 -13.48
CA GLY A 112 -19.08 43.69 -13.86
C GLY A 112 -19.33 44.28 -15.25
N LEU A 113 -19.82 43.45 -16.17
CA LEU A 113 -20.85 43.73 -17.20
C LEU A 113 -21.10 42.44 -18.00
N PRO A 114 -22.35 42.12 -18.39
CA PRO A 114 -22.65 40.92 -19.15
C PRO A 114 -22.32 41.13 -20.63
N THR A 115 -21.49 40.26 -21.19
CA THR A 115 -21.36 40.10 -22.65
C THR A 115 -21.91 38.73 -23.05
N GLU A 116 -22.64 38.71 -24.15
CA GLU A 116 -23.50 37.62 -24.60
C GLU A 116 -22.79 36.26 -24.74
N PRO A 117 -23.50 35.14 -24.52
CA PRO A 117 -22.93 33.80 -24.65
C PRO A 117 -22.76 33.40 -26.12
N ALA A 118 -21.53 33.11 -26.51
CA ALA A 118 -21.27 32.27 -27.68
C ALA A 118 -21.65 30.82 -27.32
N GLU A 119 -22.40 30.15 -28.19
CA GLU A 119 -22.82 28.75 -28.02
C GLU A 119 -21.61 27.81 -27.99
N PRO A 120 -21.37 27.05 -26.90
CA PRO A 120 -20.36 26.00 -26.90
C PRO A 120 -20.85 24.75 -27.60
N GLY A 121 -19.93 23.92 -28.09
CA GLY A 121 -20.13 22.58 -28.66
C GLY A 121 -20.70 21.51 -27.70
N LEU A 122 -21.64 21.89 -26.82
CA LEU A 122 -22.44 21.07 -25.91
C LEU A 122 -23.58 20.29 -26.60
N ASP A 123 -23.84 20.55 -27.89
CA ASP A 123 -24.84 19.81 -28.69
C ASP A 123 -24.63 18.28 -28.69
N LYS A 124 -23.42 17.81 -28.37
CA LYS A 124 -23.11 16.38 -28.29
C LYS A 124 -23.48 15.71 -26.96
N LEU A 125 -23.78 16.46 -25.89
CA LEU A 125 -24.27 15.92 -24.62
C LEU A 125 -25.82 15.98 -24.51
N ALA A 126 -26.45 16.84 -25.31
CA ALA A 126 -27.88 17.18 -25.20
C ALA A 126 -28.83 16.27 -26.01
N ARG A 127 -28.50 14.99 -26.22
CA ARG A 127 -29.56 14.01 -26.53
C ARG A 127 -30.19 13.63 -25.20
N GLY A 128 -31.45 14.00 -24.96
CA GLY A 128 -32.12 13.96 -23.65
C GLY A 128 -32.00 12.66 -22.82
N GLY A 129 -31.66 11.50 -23.42
CA GLY A 129 -31.35 10.27 -22.68
C GLY A 129 -29.93 10.16 -22.11
N SER A 130 -28.94 10.85 -22.68
CA SER A 130 -27.52 10.81 -22.26
C SER A 130 -27.30 11.57 -20.95
N VAL A 131 -27.98 12.71 -20.77
CA VAL A 131 -27.91 13.53 -19.55
C VAL A 131 -28.57 12.84 -18.36
N THR A 132 -29.78 12.26 -18.54
CA THR A 132 -30.47 11.53 -17.47
C THR A 132 -29.63 10.35 -16.99
N ARG A 133 -29.09 9.55 -17.92
CA ARG A 133 -28.22 8.42 -17.60
C ARG A 133 -26.96 8.84 -16.87
N PHE A 134 -26.31 9.93 -17.29
CA PHE A 134 -25.17 10.49 -16.59
C PHE A 134 -25.53 10.87 -15.14
N GLN A 135 -26.64 11.58 -14.93
CA GLN A 135 -27.09 12.00 -13.60
C GLN A 135 -27.44 10.81 -12.70
N GLU A 136 -28.08 9.77 -13.24
CA GLU A 136 -28.38 8.54 -12.51
C GLU A 136 -27.10 7.83 -12.05
N LEU A 137 -26.11 7.68 -12.94
CA LEU A 137 -24.84 7.05 -12.60
C LEU A 137 -24.04 7.91 -11.61
N LEU A 138 -24.01 9.23 -11.80
CA LEU A 138 -23.36 10.15 -10.90
C LEU A 138 -24.00 10.12 -9.49
N GLY A 139 -25.33 10.03 -9.42
CA GLY A 139 -26.07 9.89 -8.15
C GLY A 139 -25.79 8.56 -7.43
N ARG A 140 -25.30 7.54 -8.16
CA ARG A 140 -24.86 6.25 -7.60
C ARG A 140 -23.35 6.21 -7.31
N ALA A 141 -22.60 7.24 -7.68
CA ALA A 141 -21.16 7.30 -7.42
C ALA A 141 -20.89 7.45 -5.92
N SER A 142 -19.99 6.61 -5.40
CA SER A 142 -19.55 6.66 -4.00
C SER A 142 -18.63 7.85 -3.70
N LYS A 143 -17.94 8.35 -4.73
CA LYS A 143 -17.06 9.51 -4.65
C LYS A 143 -17.01 10.21 -6.02
N VAL A 144 -16.89 11.53 -5.99
CA VAL A 144 -16.67 12.34 -7.18
C VAL A 144 -15.32 13.05 -7.03
N VAL A 145 -14.48 12.94 -8.05
CA VAL A 145 -13.19 13.61 -8.16
C VAL A 145 -13.27 14.53 -9.36
N ALA A 146 -13.13 15.83 -9.14
CA ALA A 146 -12.99 16.80 -10.21
C ALA A 146 -11.51 17.12 -10.45
N MET A 147 -11.10 17.19 -11.71
CA MET A 147 -9.74 17.60 -12.06
C MET A 147 -9.49 19.06 -11.65
N PRO A 148 -8.31 19.35 -11.07
CA PRO A 148 -7.96 20.71 -10.70
C PRO A 148 -7.72 21.56 -11.96
N LEU A 149 -8.07 22.84 -11.86
CA LEU A 149 -7.72 23.84 -12.87
C LEU A 149 -6.28 24.31 -12.62
N ASP A 150 -5.33 23.71 -13.34
CA ASP A 150 -3.93 24.14 -13.37
C ASP A 150 -3.77 25.51 -14.07
N ASP A 151 -2.59 26.12 -13.96
CA ASP A 151 -2.34 27.48 -14.50
C ASP A 151 -2.54 27.53 -16.01
N GLU A 152 -2.24 26.44 -16.71
CA GLU A 152 -2.45 26.31 -18.15
C GLU A 152 -3.95 26.22 -18.48
N ALA A 153 -4.71 25.38 -17.79
CA ALA A 153 -6.15 25.30 -17.94
C ALA A 153 -6.84 26.63 -17.63
N ARG A 154 -6.35 27.40 -16.65
CA ARG A 154 -6.88 28.74 -16.35
C ARG A 154 -6.62 29.73 -17.48
N ARG A 155 -5.47 29.64 -18.16
CA ARG A 155 -5.18 30.47 -19.34
C ARG A 155 -6.04 30.05 -20.53
N LEU A 156 -6.09 28.75 -20.84
CA LEU A 156 -6.89 28.22 -21.95
C LEU A 156 -8.39 28.52 -21.76
N ALA A 157 -8.90 28.48 -20.52
CA ALA A 157 -10.30 28.82 -20.23
C ALA A 157 -10.68 30.26 -20.62
N ALA A 158 -9.72 31.18 -20.72
CA ALA A 158 -9.95 32.55 -21.15
C ALA A 158 -9.86 32.72 -22.67
N ASP A 159 -9.03 31.91 -23.35
CA ASP A 159 -8.59 32.15 -24.73
C ASP A 159 -9.16 31.15 -25.75
N ASP A 160 -9.30 29.87 -25.38
CA ASP A 160 -9.70 28.77 -26.27
C ASP A 160 -10.46 27.68 -25.51
N GLU A 161 -11.79 27.68 -25.66
CA GLU A 161 -12.68 26.72 -25.01
C GLU A 161 -12.45 25.26 -25.46
N SER A 162 -12.07 25.04 -26.72
CA SER A 162 -11.82 23.70 -27.25
C SER A 162 -10.52 23.13 -26.67
N ALA A 163 -9.45 23.92 -26.67
CA ALA A 163 -8.17 23.53 -26.09
C ALA A 163 -8.30 23.31 -24.57
N PHE A 164 -9.10 24.13 -23.88
CA PHE A 164 -9.42 23.93 -22.47
C PHE A 164 -10.13 22.60 -22.22
N ALA A 165 -11.15 22.27 -23.00
CA ALA A 165 -11.88 21.01 -22.87
C ALA A 165 -10.97 19.81 -23.13
N GLU A 166 -10.16 19.85 -24.20
CA GLU A 166 -9.18 18.81 -24.52
C GLU A 166 -8.20 18.58 -23.37
N ARG A 167 -7.66 19.66 -22.79
CA ARG A 167 -6.77 19.59 -21.62
C ARG A 167 -7.43 18.92 -20.42
N GLN A 168 -8.69 19.23 -20.13
CA GLN A 168 -9.39 18.60 -19.00
C GLN A 168 -9.68 17.10 -19.26
N TYR A 169 -10.06 16.71 -20.47
CA TYR A 169 -10.18 15.30 -20.84
C TYR A 169 -8.84 14.56 -20.76
N GLU A 170 -7.76 15.23 -21.17
CA GLU A 170 -6.39 14.72 -21.05
C GLU A 170 -6.04 14.43 -19.58
N LEU A 171 -6.31 15.38 -18.66
CA LEU A 171 -6.07 15.22 -17.23
C LEU A 171 -6.88 14.06 -16.63
N VAL A 172 -8.16 13.93 -17.00
CA VAL A 172 -9.01 12.80 -16.59
C VAL A 172 -8.41 11.47 -17.08
N GLY A 173 -7.99 11.41 -18.35
CA GLY A 173 -7.36 10.22 -18.93
C GLY A 173 -6.07 9.82 -18.21
N LYS A 174 -5.18 10.79 -17.92
CA LYS A 174 -3.95 10.56 -17.15
C LYS A 174 -4.24 10.09 -15.73
N TYR A 175 -5.24 10.68 -15.07
CA TYR A 175 -5.65 10.31 -13.73
C TYR A 175 -6.15 8.87 -13.67
N ILE A 176 -7.05 8.48 -14.59
CA ILE A 176 -7.55 7.11 -14.70
C ILE A 176 -6.39 6.15 -14.96
N ALA A 177 -5.53 6.43 -15.94
CA ALA A 177 -4.41 5.56 -16.25
C ALA A 177 -3.45 5.38 -15.06
N ARG A 178 -3.19 6.45 -14.31
CA ARG A 178 -2.27 6.41 -13.16
C ARG A 178 -2.79 5.56 -11.99
N HIS A 179 -4.09 5.61 -11.75
CA HIS A 179 -4.72 5.07 -10.55
C HIS A 179 -5.39 3.71 -10.78
N SER A 180 -5.51 3.27 -12.04
CA SER A 180 -6.11 1.99 -12.40
C SER A 180 -5.09 0.86 -12.34
N GLN A 181 -5.43 -0.19 -11.61
CA GLN A 181 -4.65 -1.42 -11.55
C GLN A 181 -5.00 -2.34 -12.72
N LEU A 182 -6.19 -2.19 -13.29
CA LEU A 182 -6.61 -2.74 -14.59
C LEU A 182 -7.38 -1.65 -15.34
N LEU A 183 -7.10 -1.45 -16.63
CA LEU A 183 -7.93 -0.60 -17.49
C LEU A 183 -8.79 -1.47 -18.40
N ILE A 184 -10.11 -1.29 -18.39
CA ILE A 184 -11.00 -1.83 -19.41
C ILE A 184 -11.08 -0.81 -20.54
N ALA A 185 -10.52 -1.16 -21.69
CA ALA A 185 -10.48 -0.29 -22.87
C ALA A 185 -11.43 -0.82 -23.95
N LEU A 186 -12.54 -0.12 -24.22
CA LEU A 186 -13.47 -0.42 -25.32
C LEU A 186 -13.03 0.40 -26.54
N TRP A 187 -12.10 -0.16 -27.32
CA TRP A 187 -11.33 0.56 -28.33
C TRP A 187 -11.21 -0.24 -29.63
N ASP A 188 -11.14 0.43 -30.77
CA ASP A 188 -11.07 -0.17 -32.12
C ASP A 188 -9.68 -0.73 -32.47
N GLY A 189 -8.64 -0.31 -31.73
CA GLY A 189 -7.25 -0.73 -31.94
C GLY A 189 -6.42 0.28 -32.74
N ASN A 190 -7.01 1.41 -33.15
CA ASN A 190 -6.36 2.38 -34.02
C ASN A 190 -5.76 3.55 -33.24
N ALA A 191 -4.52 3.93 -33.58
CA ALA A 191 -3.86 5.10 -33.02
C ALA A 191 -4.64 6.39 -33.34
N SER A 192 -4.58 7.36 -32.43
CA SER A 192 -5.14 8.71 -32.61
C SER A 192 -4.02 9.71 -32.34
N GLU A 193 -3.85 10.71 -33.22
CA GLU A 193 -2.70 11.62 -33.18
C GLU A 193 -2.78 12.69 -32.08
N THR A 194 -3.96 13.06 -31.57
CA THR A 194 -4.10 14.28 -30.74
C THR A 194 -4.81 14.08 -29.40
N SER A 195 -5.83 13.23 -29.28
CA SER A 195 -6.52 12.96 -27.99
C SER A 195 -7.41 11.71 -28.04
N GLY A 196 -7.86 11.22 -26.87
CA GLY A 196 -8.88 10.15 -26.76
C GLY A 196 -8.39 8.80 -26.21
N THR A 197 -9.20 7.76 -26.40
CA THR A 197 -9.02 6.41 -25.82
C THR A 197 -7.63 5.80 -26.08
N ALA A 198 -7.08 5.98 -27.29
CA ALA A 198 -5.76 5.46 -27.64
C ALA A 198 -4.63 6.05 -26.77
N ARG A 199 -4.74 7.32 -26.36
CA ARG A 199 -3.75 7.99 -25.50
C ARG A 199 -3.79 7.44 -24.08
N VAL A 200 -4.99 7.16 -23.56
CA VAL A 200 -5.18 6.54 -22.25
C VAL A 200 -4.63 5.11 -22.24
N VAL A 201 -4.84 4.34 -23.31
CA VAL A 201 -4.24 3.01 -23.51
C VAL A 201 -2.71 3.10 -23.50
N GLU A 202 -2.12 4.06 -24.21
CA GLU A 202 -0.68 4.24 -24.22
C GLU A 202 -0.12 4.64 -22.85
N TRP A 203 -0.76 5.58 -22.15
CA TRP A 203 -0.36 5.97 -20.78
C TRP A 203 -0.53 4.84 -19.76
N GLN A 204 -1.55 4.00 -19.91
CA GLN A 204 -1.71 2.84 -19.06
C GLN A 204 -0.59 1.82 -19.29
N ARG A 205 -0.14 1.64 -20.54
CA ARG A 205 0.90 0.68 -20.90
C ARG A 205 2.31 1.16 -20.55
N ASN A 206 2.58 2.46 -20.78
CA ASN A 206 3.92 3.06 -20.67
C ASN A 206 4.11 3.90 -19.40
N GLY A 207 3.03 4.07 -18.62
CA GLY A 207 2.98 4.91 -17.44
C GLY A 207 2.45 6.32 -17.73
N ALA A 208 1.59 6.82 -16.84
CA ALA A 208 0.96 8.13 -17.00
C ALA A 208 1.99 9.27 -16.80
N PRO A 209 2.00 10.31 -17.64
CA PRO A 209 2.91 11.44 -17.49
C PRO A 209 2.50 12.39 -16.34
N ALA A 210 3.31 13.43 -16.12
CA ALA A 210 2.99 14.53 -15.20
C ALA A 210 1.59 15.14 -15.49
N PRO A 211 0.87 15.63 -14.47
CA PRO A 211 1.31 15.83 -13.08
C PRO A 211 1.04 14.65 -12.13
N PHE A 212 0.45 13.54 -12.60
CA PHE A 212 -0.02 12.47 -11.70
C PHE A 212 1.01 11.37 -11.42
N ALA A 213 2.08 11.30 -12.21
CA ALA A 213 3.28 10.56 -11.84
C ALA A 213 4.42 11.54 -11.64
N ALA A 214 5.01 11.54 -10.43
CA ALA A 214 6.26 12.22 -10.21
C ALA A 214 7.37 11.51 -11.00
N GLN A 215 7.73 12.07 -12.16
CA GLN A 215 8.97 11.69 -12.82
C GLN A 215 10.12 12.34 -12.03
N LEU A 216 10.63 11.67 -10.99
CA LEU A 216 11.68 12.29 -10.14
C LEU A 216 13.07 12.30 -10.81
N GLY A 217 13.15 11.91 -12.09
CA GLY A 217 14.33 12.04 -12.96
C GLY A 217 14.11 11.43 -14.35
N GLU A 218 14.99 11.73 -15.32
CA GLU A 218 14.88 11.27 -16.72
C GLU A 218 14.97 9.74 -16.87
N LEU A 219 15.66 9.07 -15.95
CA LEU A 219 15.78 7.60 -15.92
C LEU A 219 14.59 6.90 -15.23
N ASP A 220 13.57 7.65 -14.81
CA ASP A 220 12.42 7.10 -14.12
C ASP A 220 11.39 6.57 -15.12
N VAL A 221 11.27 5.24 -15.20
CA VAL A 221 10.18 4.59 -15.95
C VAL A 221 8.93 4.62 -15.10
N VAL A 222 7.86 5.28 -15.55
CA VAL A 222 6.59 5.28 -14.82
C VAL A 222 5.93 3.90 -14.93
N GLU A 223 5.41 3.38 -13.83
CA GLU A 223 4.72 2.08 -13.81
C GLU A 223 3.43 2.13 -14.64
N GLY A 224 3.34 1.25 -15.62
CA GLY A 224 2.09 0.89 -16.29
C GLY A 224 1.31 -0.19 -15.55
N ALA A 225 0.14 -0.54 -16.08
CA ALA A 225 -0.72 -1.62 -15.58
C ALA A 225 -1.43 -2.32 -16.75
N PRO A 226 -1.96 -3.55 -16.54
CA PRO A 226 -2.62 -4.31 -17.61
C PRO A 226 -3.86 -3.60 -18.16
N ILE A 227 -4.17 -3.92 -19.41
CA ILE A 227 -5.34 -3.44 -20.15
C ILE A 227 -6.14 -4.66 -20.59
N CYS A 228 -7.40 -4.72 -20.20
CA CYS A 228 -8.38 -5.56 -20.86
C CYS A 228 -8.91 -4.81 -22.07
N HIS A 229 -8.31 -5.06 -23.24
CA HIS A 229 -8.74 -4.47 -24.50
C HIS A 229 -9.91 -5.26 -25.07
N ILE A 230 -11.10 -4.66 -25.01
CA ILE A 230 -12.29 -5.15 -25.69
C ILE A 230 -12.34 -4.44 -27.04
N ARG A 231 -12.09 -5.18 -28.12
CA ARG A 231 -12.08 -4.60 -29.46
C ARG A 231 -13.51 -4.31 -29.91
N VAL A 232 -13.81 -3.04 -30.24
CA VAL A 232 -15.17 -2.60 -30.60
C VAL A 232 -15.20 -1.88 -31.94
N ARG A 233 -16.37 -1.92 -32.61
CA ARG A 233 -16.63 -1.15 -33.84
C ARG A 233 -17.24 0.21 -33.50
N LYS A 234 -16.89 1.22 -34.31
CA LYS A 234 -17.52 2.54 -34.31
C LYS A 234 -18.74 2.55 -35.23
N SER A 235 -19.79 3.26 -34.82
CA SER A 235 -20.96 3.50 -35.65
C SER A 235 -20.64 4.46 -36.80
N SER A 236 -19.63 5.33 -36.66
CA SER A 236 -19.09 6.18 -37.72
C SER A 236 -17.61 5.88 -37.95
N PRO A 237 -17.26 4.84 -38.73
CA PRO A 237 -15.86 4.50 -38.99
C PRO A 237 -15.18 5.59 -39.83
N VAL A 238 -13.91 5.87 -39.55
CA VAL A 238 -13.05 6.69 -40.43
C VAL A 238 -12.75 5.86 -41.68
N ALA A 239 -12.86 6.47 -42.87
CA ALA A 239 -12.49 5.82 -44.12
C ALA A 239 -11.03 5.33 -44.05
N ASP A 240 -10.74 4.16 -44.63
CA ASP A 240 -9.43 3.46 -44.63
C ASP A 240 -9.01 2.71 -43.36
N VAL A 241 -9.89 2.57 -42.37
CA VAL A 241 -9.60 1.80 -41.15
C VAL A 241 -10.24 0.42 -41.18
N ALA A 242 -9.45 -0.64 -40.98
CA ALA A 242 -9.95 -2.01 -40.90
C ALA A 242 -10.98 -2.15 -39.76
N THR A 243 -12.22 -2.48 -40.09
CA THR A 243 -13.26 -2.78 -39.10
C THR A 243 -12.94 -4.09 -38.38
N PRO A 244 -12.89 -4.10 -37.04
CA PRO A 244 -12.73 -5.35 -36.31
C PRO A 244 -13.88 -6.33 -36.55
N ASP A 245 -13.59 -7.63 -36.40
CA ASP A 245 -14.60 -8.68 -36.25
C ASP A 245 -15.44 -8.47 -34.98
N ALA A 246 -16.36 -9.40 -34.68
CA ALA A 246 -17.20 -9.37 -33.49
C ALA A 246 -16.40 -9.03 -32.20
N PRO A 247 -17.01 -8.37 -31.21
CA PRO A 247 -16.29 -7.93 -30.01
C PRO A 247 -15.56 -9.08 -29.32
N ALA A 248 -14.27 -8.87 -29.03
CA ALA A 248 -13.40 -9.83 -28.36
C ALA A 248 -12.52 -9.13 -27.32
N ALA A 249 -12.31 -9.80 -26.18
CA ALA A 249 -11.45 -9.31 -25.10
C ALA A 249 -10.05 -9.93 -25.23
N THR A 250 -9.03 -9.09 -25.08
CA THR A 250 -7.61 -9.50 -25.04
C THR A 250 -6.89 -8.72 -23.95
N TYR A 251 -5.88 -9.31 -23.32
CA TYR A 251 -5.06 -8.63 -22.32
C TYR A 251 -3.80 -8.07 -22.97
N LEU A 252 -3.56 -6.78 -22.77
CA LEU A 252 -2.31 -6.12 -23.14
C LEU A 252 -1.56 -5.79 -21.85
N TYR A 253 -0.29 -6.18 -21.79
CA TYR A 253 0.57 -5.96 -20.64
C TYR A 253 1.53 -4.78 -20.87
N PRO A 254 2.00 -4.12 -19.80
CA PRO A 254 3.03 -3.09 -19.88
C PRO A 254 4.28 -3.58 -20.62
N GLU A 255 4.87 -2.74 -21.47
CA GLU A 255 6.10 -3.11 -22.24
C GLU A 255 7.32 -3.32 -21.35
N SER A 256 7.29 -2.77 -20.13
CA SER A 256 8.37 -2.92 -19.15
C SER A 256 8.42 -4.30 -18.50
N LEU A 257 7.38 -5.11 -18.63
CA LEU A 257 7.32 -6.45 -18.07
C LEU A 257 7.65 -7.48 -19.15
N ASP A 258 8.38 -8.51 -18.76
CA ASP A 258 8.75 -9.63 -19.64
C ASP A 258 7.61 -10.65 -19.78
N ASP A 259 7.89 -11.83 -20.32
CA ASP A 259 6.91 -12.92 -20.49
C ASP A 259 6.24 -13.36 -19.17
N SER A 260 6.75 -12.96 -18.00
CA SER A 260 6.15 -13.24 -16.68
C SER A 260 5.21 -12.14 -16.16
N ALA A 261 4.88 -11.14 -16.97
CA ALA A 261 4.03 -10.00 -16.62
C ALA A 261 2.71 -10.40 -15.93
N GLU A 262 2.03 -11.40 -16.50
CA GLU A 262 0.74 -11.88 -16.00
C GLU A 262 0.86 -12.45 -14.58
N GLU A 263 1.90 -13.25 -14.32
CA GLU A 263 2.15 -13.85 -13.01
C GLU A 263 2.47 -12.80 -11.95
N GLU A 264 3.29 -11.80 -12.30
CA GLU A 264 3.66 -10.72 -11.38
C GLU A 264 2.45 -9.84 -10.99
N ILE A 265 1.59 -9.52 -11.96
CA ILE A 265 0.35 -8.78 -11.73
C ILE A 265 -0.59 -9.58 -10.84
N HIS A 266 -0.79 -10.87 -11.14
CA HIS A 266 -1.66 -11.71 -10.35
C HIS A 266 -1.13 -11.93 -8.93
N ARG A 267 0.19 -12.07 -8.77
CA ARG A 267 0.86 -12.11 -7.45
C ARG A 267 0.58 -10.84 -6.66
N THR A 268 0.65 -9.68 -7.29
CA THR A 268 0.35 -8.39 -6.66
C THR A 268 -1.09 -8.33 -6.14
N TRP A 269 -2.07 -8.70 -6.97
CA TRP A 269 -3.47 -8.71 -6.57
C TRP A 269 -3.78 -9.80 -5.52
N SER A 270 -3.12 -10.96 -5.61
CA SER A 270 -3.22 -12.02 -4.60
C SER A 270 -2.67 -11.59 -3.25
N ASN A 271 -1.63 -10.76 -3.20
CA ASN A 271 -1.10 -10.20 -1.96
C ASN A 271 -2.08 -9.20 -1.33
N ILE A 272 -2.71 -8.33 -2.13
CA ILE A 272 -3.76 -7.42 -1.66
C ILE A 272 -4.94 -8.23 -1.10
N ASP A 273 -5.39 -9.27 -1.80
CA ASP A 273 -6.46 -10.14 -1.34
C ASP A 273 -6.09 -10.90 -0.06
N GLY A 274 -4.84 -11.37 0.00
CA GLY A 274 -4.26 -11.99 1.17
C GLY A 274 -4.29 -11.08 2.39
N PHE A 275 -3.85 -9.84 2.23
CA PHE A 275 -3.91 -8.82 3.27
C PHE A 275 -5.35 -8.56 3.74
N ASN A 276 -6.27 -8.37 2.79
CA ASN A 276 -7.68 -8.11 3.10
C ASN A 276 -8.33 -9.27 3.89
N ARG A 277 -8.05 -10.52 3.51
CA ARG A 277 -8.50 -11.70 4.24
C ARG A 277 -7.94 -11.73 5.65
N ASP A 278 -6.63 -11.50 5.80
CA ASP A 278 -5.95 -11.58 7.09
C ASP A 278 -6.45 -10.47 8.04
N VAL A 279 -6.72 -9.27 7.53
CA VAL A 279 -7.37 -8.17 8.27
C VAL A 279 -8.81 -8.50 8.65
N ALA A 280 -9.59 -9.11 7.76
CA ALA A 280 -10.95 -9.55 8.07
C ALA A 280 -10.96 -10.60 9.19
N GLU A 281 -10.02 -11.56 9.16
CA GLU A 281 -9.83 -12.52 10.23
C GLU A 281 -9.42 -11.85 11.55
N LEU A 282 -8.50 -10.86 11.49
CA LEU A 282 -8.02 -10.14 12.66
C LEU A 282 -9.14 -9.36 13.36
N LYS A 283 -10.02 -8.71 12.60
CA LYS A 283 -11.20 -8.00 13.13
C LYS A 283 -12.11 -8.95 13.92
N LEU A 284 -12.26 -10.19 13.47
CA LEU A 284 -13.09 -11.19 14.13
C LEU A 284 -12.40 -11.82 15.35
N ARG A 285 -11.11 -12.14 15.25
CA ARG A 285 -10.39 -12.93 16.27
C ARG A 285 -9.69 -12.09 17.33
N SER A 286 -9.24 -10.88 17.01
CA SER A 286 -8.41 -10.06 17.90
C SER A 286 -8.61 -8.56 17.67
N PRO A 287 -9.84 -8.03 17.85
CA PRO A 287 -10.13 -6.60 17.66
C PRO A 287 -9.30 -5.68 18.59
N GLN A 288 -8.86 -6.21 19.74
CA GLN A 288 -8.00 -5.49 20.69
C GLN A 288 -6.63 -5.12 20.11
N THR A 289 -6.08 -5.92 19.19
CA THR A 289 -4.81 -5.60 18.52
C THR A 289 -4.95 -4.35 17.67
N ILE A 290 -6.06 -4.21 16.95
CA ILE A 290 -6.36 -3.02 16.14
C ILE A 290 -6.57 -1.80 17.05
N ALA A 291 -7.33 -1.95 18.14
CA ALA A 291 -7.51 -0.88 19.12
C ALA A 291 -6.17 -0.41 19.73
N THR A 292 -5.25 -1.34 19.97
CA THR A 292 -3.91 -1.02 20.47
C THR A 292 -3.12 -0.20 19.45
N SER A 293 -3.06 -0.64 18.18
CA SER A 293 -2.39 0.09 17.09
C SER A 293 -2.93 1.51 16.90
N ARG A 294 -4.25 1.71 17.02
CA ARG A 294 -4.87 3.04 17.00
C ARG A 294 -4.35 3.92 18.13
N SER A 295 -4.42 3.41 19.36
CA SER A 295 -4.08 4.15 20.58
C SER A 295 -2.62 4.59 20.65
N TRP A 296 -1.71 3.92 19.94
CA TRP A 296 -0.29 4.28 19.87
C TRP A 296 -0.02 5.56 19.09
N VAL A 297 -0.94 5.98 18.22
CA VAL A 297 -0.74 7.15 17.36
C VAL A 297 -1.65 8.30 17.79
N LEU A 298 -2.95 8.07 17.95
CA LEU A 298 -3.90 9.10 18.37
C LEU A 298 -4.87 8.59 19.44
N SER A 299 -5.33 9.49 20.31
CA SER A 299 -6.48 9.22 21.17
C SER A 299 -7.76 9.19 20.35
N ASP A 300 -8.78 8.44 20.80
CA ASP A 300 -10.08 8.39 20.11
C ASP A 300 -10.74 9.78 20.00
N GLU A 301 -10.55 10.65 21.00
CA GLU A 301 -10.99 12.05 20.96
C GLU A 301 -10.34 12.85 19.81
N THR A 302 -9.04 12.66 19.57
CA THR A 302 -8.33 13.34 18.48
C THR A 302 -8.72 12.76 17.13
N ALA A 303 -8.84 11.43 17.03
CA ALA A 303 -9.24 10.75 15.81
C ALA A 303 -10.67 11.12 15.36
N ALA A 304 -11.57 11.40 16.31
CA ALA A 304 -12.93 11.87 16.04
C ALA A 304 -12.99 13.27 15.42
N ARG A 305 -11.92 14.07 15.54
CA ARG A 305 -11.81 15.42 14.98
C ARG A 305 -11.13 15.45 13.61
N LEU A 306 -10.65 14.32 13.09
CA LEU A 306 -10.07 14.23 11.75
C LEU A 306 -11.13 14.38 10.66
N THR A 307 -10.76 14.93 9.51
CA THR A 307 -11.59 14.90 8.30
C THR A 307 -11.90 13.44 7.90
N PRO A 308 -13.02 13.17 7.18
CA PRO A 308 -13.37 11.81 6.79
C PRO A 308 -12.25 11.07 6.05
N GLY A 309 -11.56 11.75 5.11
CA GLY A 309 -10.43 11.17 4.38
C GLY A 309 -9.25 10.82 5.28
N LEU A 310 -8.84 11.74 6.16
CA LEU A 310 -7.77 11.48 7.14
C LEU A 310 -8.11 10.34 8.11
N ARG A 311 -9.38 10.25 8.54
CA ARG A 311 -9.82 9.17 9.42
C ARG A 311 -9.74 7.82 8.72
N GLU A 312 -10.18 7.72 7.49
CA GLU A 312 -10.09 6.47 6.73
C GLU A 312 -8.63 6.05 6.48
N LEU A 313 -7.75 7.01 6.16
CA LEU A 313 -6.31 6.74 6.03
C LEU A 313 -5.70 6.24 7.34
N PHE A 314 -6.12 6.83 8.46
CA PHE A 314 -5.72 6.39 9.79
C PHE A 314 -6.20 4.97 10.11
N GLU A 315 -7.42 4.58 9.70
CA GLU A 315 -7.90 3.21 9.84
C GLU A 315 -7.05 2.22 9.02
N PHE A 316 -6.72 2.55 7.76
CA PHE A 316 -5.87 1.68 6.94
C PHE A 316 -4.49 1.46 7.58
N TYR A 317 -3.88 2.52 8.11
CA TYR A 317 -2.66 2.41 8.90
C TYR A 317 -2.82 1.44 10.07
N ALA A 318 -3.86 1.64 10.89
CA ALA A 318 -4.06 0.84 12.09
C ALA A 318 -4.28 -0.65 11.78
N LEU A 319 -4.94 -0.96 10.66
CA LEU A 319 -5.14 -2.33 10.20
C LEU A 319 -3.84 -2.97 9.71
N ALA A 320 -3.04 -2.23 8.93
CA ALA A 320 -1.75 -2.71 8.47
C ALA A 320 -0.78 -2.97 9.63
N ASP A 321 -0.71 -2.04 10.60
CA ASP A 321 0.14 -2.20 11.77
C ASP A 321 -0.31 -3.38 12.66
N ALA A 322 -1.62 -3.54 12.87
CA ALA A 322 -2.17 -4.65 13.65
C ALA A 322 -1.92 -6.02 12.98
N ALA A 323 -2.03 -6.10 11.64
CA ALA A 323 -1.68 -7.28 10.88
C ALA A 323 -0.18 -7.63 11.02
N ALA A 324 0.69 -6.61 10.90
CA ALA A 324 2.13 -6.76 11.11
C ALA A 324 2.45 -7.30 12.51
N ILE A 325 1.84 -6.76 13.57
CA ILE A 325 2.04 -7.22 14.96
C ILE A 325 1.59 -8.67 15.14
N ALA A 326 0.46 -9.06 14.54
CA ALA A 326 -0.07 -10.41 14.64
C ALA A 326 0.92 -11.43 14.04
N PHE A 327 1.44 -11.16 12.84
CA PHE A 327 2.45 -12.02 12.21
C PHE A 327 3.81 -11.96 12.91
N GLN A 328 4.27 -10.78 13.34
CA GLN A 328 5.50 -10.62 14.10
C GLN A 328 5.50 -11.51 15.36
N THR A 329 4.37 -11.55 16.06
CA THR A 329 4.22 -12.35 17.29
C THR A 329 4.25 -13.86 17.00
N ARG A 330 3.80 -14.30 15.81
CA ARG A 330 3.90 -15.70 15.36
C ARG A 330 5.35 -16.04 15.00
N VAL A 331 6.03 -15.18 14.25
CA VAL A 331 7.45 -15.34 13.86
C VAL A 331 8.35 -15.38 15.09
N LYS A 332 8.21 -14.42 16.02
CA LYS A 332 9.00 -14.40 17.26
C LYS A 332 8.81 -15.67 18.10
N ARG A 333 7.58 -16.19 18.20
CA ARG A 333 7.31 -17.44 18.93
C ARG A 333 7.94 -18.64 18.24
N LEU A 334 7.85 -18.72 16.92
CA LEU A 334 8.50 -19.78 16.13
C LEU A 334 10.01 -19.77 16.32
N VAL A 335 10.65 -18.63 16.05
CA VAL A 335 12.10 -18.45 16.14
C VAL A 335 12.59 -18.80 17.54
N ARG A 336 11.91 -18.29 18.59
CA ARG A 336 12.23 -18.65 19.97
C ARG A 336 12.09 -20.14 20.25
N SER A 337 11.08 -20.80 19.66
CA SER A 337 10.89 -22.24 19.82
C SER A 337 12.00 -23.03 19.13
N LEU A 338 12.43 -22.64 17.93
CA LEU A 338 13.53 -23.28 17.21
C LEU A 338 14.87 -23.12 17.96
N PHE A 339 15.16 -21.93 18.47
CA PHE A 339 16.35 -21.67 19.30
C PHE A 339 16.34 -22.38 20.66
N VAL A 340 15.21 -22.93 21.10
CA VAL A 340 15.12 -23.77 22.30
C VAL A 340 15.20 -25.25 21.94
N ILE A 341 14.46 -25.69 20.92
CA ILE A 341 14.38 -27.09 20.51
C ILE A 341 15.72 -27.59 19.97
N GLY A 342 16.43 -26.80 19.16
CA GLY A 342 17.71 -27.20 18.58
C GLY A 342 18.77 -27.55 19.63
N PRO A 343 19.13 -26.63 20.55
CA PRO A 343 20.07 -26.92 21.63
C PRO A 343 19.60 -28.04 22.55
N LEU A 344 18.30 -28.13 22.85
CA LEU A 344 17.76 -29.21 23.68
C LEU A 344 17.91 -30.59 23.01
N ALA A 345 17.72 -30.67 21.69
CA ALA A 345 17.97 -31.88 20.93
C ALA A 345 19.46 -32.28 21.01
N LEU A 346 20.37 -31.33 20.84
CA LEU A 346 21.82 -31.57 20.99
C LEU A 346 22.18 -32.07 22.40
N VAL A 347 21.59 -31.49 23.44
CA VAL A 347 21.75 -31.97 24.83
C VAL A 347 21.32 -33.43 24.97
N CYS A 348 20.16 -33.82 24.41
CA CYS A 348 19.71 -35.21 24.45
C CYS A 348 20.69 -36.17 23.76
N LEU A 349 21.27 -35.75 22.63
CA LEU A 349 22.26 -36.53 21.89
C LEU A 349 23.55 -36.73 22.69
N GLU A 350 24.09 -35.66 23.27
CA GLU A 350 25.32 -35.72 24.07
C GLU A 350 25.14 -36.54 25.35
N VAL A 351 24.00 -36.41 26.01
CA VAL A 351 23.66 -37.22 27.19
C VAL A 351 23.61 -38.70 26.80
N TYR A 352 23.00 -39.04 25.66
CA TYR A 352 22.99 -40.43 25.17
C TYR A 352 24.39 -40.97 24.86
N ALA A 353 25.22 -40.14 24.21
CA ALA A 353 26.55 -40.54 23.73
C ALA A 353 27.58 -40.74 24.86
N HIS A 354 27.51 -39.93 25.92
CA HIS A 354 28.62 -39.83 26.89
C HIS A 354 28.24 -40.09 28.35
N LEU A 355 26.97 -39.90 28.75
CA LEU A 355 26.57 -39.99 30.16
C LEU A 355 25.59 -41.12 30.44
N TRP A 356 24.65 -41.36 29.52
CA TRP A 356 23.50 -42.22 29.76
C TRP A 356 22.97 -42.85 28.47
N SER A 357 23.60 -43.95 28.05
CA SER A 357 23.33 -44.66 26.79
C SER A 357 22.04 -45.50 26.80
N HIS A 358 20.92 -44.93 27.27
CA HIS A 358 19.61 -45.55 27.21
C HIS A 358 18.75 -44.95 26.10
N TRP A 359 17.90 -45.78 25.50
CA TRP A 359 17.03 -45.40 24.39
C TRP A 359 16.13 -44.17 24.63
N PRO A 360 15.68 -43.81 25.85
CA PRO A 360 14.85 -42.62 26.05
C PRO A 360 15.53 -41.31 25.66
N ALA A 361 16.85 -41.18 25.88
CA ALA A 361 17.60 -39.98 25.49
C ALA A 361 17.66 -39.84 23.95
N LEU A 362 17.89 -40.96 23.25
CA LEU A 362 17.84 -41.01 21.79
C LEU A 362 16.43 -40.73 21.25
N ALA A 363 15.38 -41.29 21.88
CA ALA A 363 14.00 -41.02 21.50
C ALA A 363 13.63 -39.54 21.71
N GLY A 364 14.06 -38.93 22.81
CA GLY A 364 13.89 -37.50 23.08
C GLY A 364 14.52 -36.62 22.00
N TYR A 365 15.77 -36.94 21.59
CA TYR A 365 16.44 -36.28 20.46
C TYR A 365 15.62 -36.36 19.18
N LEU A 366 15.16 -37.56 18.79
CA LEU A 366 14.37 -37.75 17.56
C LEU A 366 13.03 -37.01 17.59
N VAL A 367 12.34 -37.02 18.74
CA VAL A 367 11.08 -36.28 18.92
C VAL A 367 11.29 -34.78 18.78
N LEU A 368 12.35 -34.23 19.38
CA LEU A 368 12.66 -32.80 19.29
C LEU A 368 13.03 -32.39 17.87
N LEU A 369 13.81 -33.21 17.15
CA LEU A 369 14.09 -32.96 15.73
C LEU A 369 12.83 -32.99 14.87
N ALA A 370 11.96 -34.00 15.05
CA ALA A 370 10.71 -34.10 14.33
C ALA A 370 9.80 -32.90 14.61
N LEU A 371 9.73 -32.45 15.87
CA LEU A 371 8.97 -31.26 16.27
C LEU A 371 9.55 -29.98 15.65
N GLY A 372 10.88 -29.80 15.69
CA GLY A 372 11.56 -28.66 15.08
C GLY A 372 11.31 -28.59 13.57
N TYR A 373 11.44 -29.72 12.87
CA TYR A 373 11.15 -29.82 11.44
C TYR A 373 9.68 -29.55 11.12
N TRP A 374 8.74 -30.08 11.92
CA TRP A 374 7.31 -29.82 11.75
C TRP A 374 6.97 -28.33 11.92
N LEU A 375 7.50 -27.68 12.95
CA LEU A 375 7.33 -26.25 13.18
C LEU A 375 7.90 -25.42 12.02
N PHE A 376 9.09 -25.76 11.56
CA PHE A 376 9.74 -25.10 10.43
C PHE A 376 8.92 -25.24 9.14
N ARG A 377 8.46 -26.46 8.81
CA ARG A 377 7.64 -26.70 7.61
C ARG A 377 6.32 -25.93 7.67
N LYS A 378 5.67 -25.92 8.83
CA LYS A 378 4.42 -25.17 9.04
C LYS A 378 4.61 -23.67 8.81
N ALA A 379 5.71 -23.12 9.33
CA ALA A 379 6.04 -21.71 9.16
C ALA A 379 6.37 -21.35 7.71
N ARG A 380 7.17 -22.19 7.04
CA ARG A 380 7.54 -21.98 5.64
C ARG A 380 6.33 -22.02 4.70
N GLY A 381 5.40 -22.94 4.94
CA GLY A 381 4.16 -23.04 4.15
C GLY A 381 3.16 -21.89 4.36
N SER A 382 3.34 -21.07 5.39
CA SER A 382 2.44 -19.94 5.69
C SER A 382 3.07 -18.56 5.47
N GLU A 383 4.35 -18.52 5.08
CA GLU A 383 5.12 -17.31 4.78
C GLU A 383 4.97 -16.18 5.83
N TRP A 384 4.89 -16.55 7.12
CA TRP A 384 4.61 -15.59 8.19
C TRP A 384 5.63 -14.44 8.27
N GLU A 385 6.89 -14.72 7.95
CA GLU A 385 7.94 -13.71 7.94
C GLU A 385 7.75 -12.73 6.79
N GLY A 386 7.50 -13.21 5.57
CA GLY A 386 7.18 -12.35 4.42
C GLY A 386 5.96 -11.46 4.70
N ARG A 387 4.88 -12.03 5.21
CA ARG A 387 3.66 -11.27 5.59
C ARG A 387 3.94 -10.21 6.65
N TYR A 388 4.68 -10.56 7.72
CA TYR A 388 5.07 -9.59 8.74
C TYR A 388 5.84 -8.41 8.13
N LEU A 389 6.85 -8.71 7.32
CA LEU A 389 7.72 -7.70 6.72
C LEU A 389 6.93 -6.78 5.79
N ASP A 390 6.03 -7.34 4.98
CA ASP A 390 5.26 -6.56 4.01
C ASP A 390 4.16 -5.72 4.67
N ASP A 391 3.43 -6.28 5.62
CA ASP A 391 2.42 -5.56 6.40
C ASP A 391 3.06 -4.39 7.17
N ARG A 392 4.27 -4.61 7.70
CA ARG A 392 5.05 -3.58 8.38
C ARG A 392 5.47 -2.48 7.41
N ALA A 393 5.91 -2.84 6.22
CA ALA A 393 6.29 -1.88 5.18
C ALA A 393 5.07 -1.04 4.73
N LEU A 394 3.91 -1.66 4.53
CA LEU A 394 2.65 -0.97 4.22
C LEU A 394 2.20 -0.05 5.37
N ALA A 395 2.28 -0.51 6.61
CA ALA A 395 1.94 0.30 7.78
C ALA A 395 2.80 1.57 7.84
N GLU A 396 4.11 1.46 7.62
CA GLU A 396 5.01 2.62 7.58
C GLU A 396 4.73 3.56 6.40
N ALA A 397 4.41 3.03 5.21
CA ALA A 397 3.96 3.83 4.07
C ALA A 397 2.74 4.68 4.41
N LEU A 398 1.72 4.04 4.99
CA LEU A 398 0.46 4.68 5.37
C LEU A 398 0.64 5.65 6.53
N ARG A 399 1.56 5.38 7.45
CA ARG A 399 1.91 6.29 8.56
C ARG A 399 2.51 7.59 8.06
N VAL A 400 3.50 7.50 7.15
CA VAL A 400 4.09 8.68 6.50
C VAL A 400 3.02 9.42 5.70
N GLN A 401 2.22 8.70 4.90
CA GLN A 401 1.12 9.29 4.14
C GLN A 401 0.11 10.04 5.02
N PHE A 402 -0.23 9.46 6.17
CA PHE A 402 -1.13 10.06 7.15
C PHE A 402 -0.59 11.37 7.70
N PHE A 403 0.66 11.39 8.18
CA PHE A 403 1.26 12.61 8.73
C PHE A 403 1.56 13.67 7.67
N TRP A 404 1.89 13.26 6.44
CA TRP A 404 1.99 14.18 5.30
C TRP A 404 0.65 14.85 5.01
N ARG A 405 -0.43 14.07 4.90
CA ARG A 405 -1.78 14.63 4.72
C ARG A 405 -2.19 15.51 5.88
N LEU A 406 -1.90 15.12 7.13
CA LEU A 406 -2.19 15.94 8.31
C LEU A 406 -1.43 17.27 8.28
N ALA A 407 -0.20 17.29 7.78
CA ALA A 407 0.59 18.50 7.57
C ALA A 407 0.13 19.35 6.36
N GLY A 408 -0.85 18.88 5.59
CA GLY A 408 -1.36 19.56 4.39
C GLY A 408 -0.57 19.29 3.11
N LEU A 409 0.35 18.31 3.11
CA LEU A 409 1.05 17.85 1.92
C LEU A 409 0.12 17.04 1.00
N THR A 410 0.36 17.12 -0.31
CA THR A 410 -0.43 16.41 -1.32
C THR A 410 0.31 15.26 -1.98
N ASP A 411 1.57 15.07 -1.64
CA ASP A 411 2.44 14.02 -2.18
C ASP A 411 1.98 12.62 -1.77
N CYS A 412 2.29 11.65 -2.63
CA CYS A 412 1.96 10.25 -2.43
C CYS A 412 3.20 9.48 -1.96
N ALA A 413 3.20 8.98 -0.73
CA ALA A 413 4.32 8.23 -0.14
C ALA A 413 4.74 7.02 -0.99
N ALA A 414 3.80 6.40 -1.70
CA ALA A 414 4.06 5.27 -2.59
C ALA A 414 4.99 5.60 -3.78
N GLU A 415 5.13 6.88 -4.13
CA GLU A 415 5.99 7.35 -5.23
C GLU A 415 7.46 7.52 -4.80
N HIS A 416 7.71 7.62 -3.50
CA HIS A 416 9.03 7.89 -2.95
C HIS A 416 9.73 6.65 -2.38
N TYR A 417 9.13 5.46 -2.49
CA TYR A 417 9.81 4.19 -2.17
C TYR A 417 10.96 3.89 -3.15
N LEU A 418 12.03 3.27 -2.65
CA LEU A 418 13.22 2.92 -3.44
C LEU A 418 12.87 2.08 -4.69
N ARG A 419 13.31 2.60 -5.85
CA ARG A 419 12.89 2.14 -7.19
C ARG A 419 13.44 0.78 -7.59
N HIS A 420 14.63 0.41 -7.12
CA HIS A 420 15.25 -0.88 -7.42
C HIS A 420 14.55 -2.05 -6.71
N LEU A 421 13.63 -1.75 -5.78
CA LEU A 421 12.82 -2.73 -5.05
C LEU A 421 11.42 -2.90 -5.64
N ARG A 422 11.17 -2.46 -6.89
CA ARG A 422 9.85 -2.53 -7.54
C ARG A 422 9.22 -3.93 -7.51
N GLY A 423 9.95 -4.98 -7.89
CA GLY A 423 9.42 -6.36 -7.84
C GLY A 423 9.16 -6.83 -6.40
N GLU A 424 9.90 -6.28 -5.43
CA GLU A 424 9.84 -6.64 -4.02
C GLU A 424 8.75 -5.87 -3.23
N LEU A 425 8.42 -4.65 -3.65
CA LEU A 425 7.50 -3.70 -3.00
C LEU A 425 6.25 -3.38 -3.85
N GLY A 426 6.10 -3.99 -5.03
CA GLY A 426 5.11 -3.60 -6.03
C GLY A 426 3.68 -3.56 -5.48
N TRP A 427 3.29 -4.60 -4.74
CA TRP A 427 1.96 -4.65 -4.14
C TRP A 427 1.76 -3.64 -3.01
N ILE A 428 2.78 -3.38 -2.20
CA ILE A 428 2.75 -2.40 -1.10
C ILE A 428 2.56 -0.99 -1.67
N ARG A 429 3.27 -0.66 -2.76
CA ARG A 429 3.13 0.62 -3.45
C ARG A 429 1.75 0.80 -4.06
N GLN A 430 1.21 -0.24 -4.71
CA GLN A 430 -0.16 -0.20 -5.24
C GLN A 430 -1.21 -0.04 -4.14
N ALA A 431 -1.07 -0.78 -3.03
CA ALA A 431 -1.95 -0.70 -1.88
C ALA A 431 -1.94 0.70 -1.25
N ALA A 432 -0.75 1.26 -0.99
CA ALA A 432 -0.60 2.60 -0.43
C ALA A 432 -1.16 3.70 -1.37
N ARG A 433 -0.93 3.59 -2.69
CA ARG A 433 -1.51 4.51 -3.68
C ARG A 433 -3.04 4.43 -3.72
N THR A 434 -3.58 3.22 -3.60
CA THR A 434 -5.03 2.99 -3.56
C THR A 434 -5.66 3.61 -2.32
N CYS A 435 -5.04 3.43 -1.15
CA CYS A 435 -5.48 4.11 0.07
C CYS A 435 -5.45 5.63 -0.11
N PHE A 436 -4.33 6.18 -0.61
CA PHE A 436 -4.20 7.62 -0.88
C PHE A 436 -5.30 8.18 -1.80
N LEU A 437 -5.63 7.45 -2.87
CA LEU A 437 -6.68 7.82 -3.83
C LEU A 437 -8.06 7.93 -3.15
N LEU A 438 -8.41 6.91 -2.38
CA LEU A 438 -9.72 6.81 -1.73
C LEU A 438 -9.87 7.84 -0.61
N THR A 439 -8.78 8.13 0.09
CA THR A 439 -8.77 9.04 1.25
C THR A 439 -8.48 10.50 0.88
N GLY A 440 -8.12 10.79 -0.38
CA GLY A 440 -7.86 12.16 -0.81
C GLY A 440 -9.12 13.02 -0.71
N ASP A 441 -9.09 14.10 0.07
CA ASP A 441 -10.22 15.02 0.17
C ASP A 441 -10.49 15.67 -1.20
N SER A 442 -11.68 15.42 -1.75
CA SER A 442 -12.15 16.05 -2.97
C SER A 442 -12.25 17.56 -2.72
N ARG A 443 -11.25 18.34 -3.12
CA ARG A 443 -11.22 19.81 -3.05
C ARG A 443 -12.35 20.51 -3.85
N SER A 444 -13.33 19.78 -4.38
CA SER A 444 -14.44 20.32 -5.17
C SER A 444 -15.82 20.22 -4.49
N GLN A 445 -15.91 19.77 -3.24
CA GLN A 445 -17.09 20.15 -2.46
C GLN A 445 -16.76 21.50 -1.83
N SER A 446 -17.52 22.53 -2.22
CA SER A 446 -17.60 23.81 -1.52
C SER A 446 -17.45 23.59 -0.03
N PRO A 447 -16.75 24.46 0.72
CA PRO A 447 -16.51 24.27 2.14
C PRO A 447 -17.87 24.11 2.84
N THR A 448 -18.32 22.87 3.01
CA THR A 448 -19.34 22.53 3.98
C THR A 448 -18.75 23.09 5.27
N PRO A 449 -19.44 23.99 5.98
CA PRO A 449 -18.87 24.63 7.15
C PRO A 449 -18.29 23.54 8.02
N SER A 450 -16.95 23.53 8.09
CA SER A 450 -16.17 22.57 8.85
C SER A 450 -16.83 22.54 10.22
N ALA A 451 -17.34 21.39 10.65
CA ALA A 451 -17.91 21.27 11.98
C ALA A 451 -16.89 21.90 12.93
N ALA A 452 -17.30 22.86 13.77
CA ALA A 452 -16.44 23.85 14.44
C ALA A 452 -15.23 23.30 15.23
N ASN A 453 -15.07 21.97 15.31
CA ASN A 453 -14.03 21.23 16.00
C ASN A 453 -13.15 20.34 15.09
N THR A 454 -13.27 20.39 13.76
CA THR A 454 -12.47 19.55 12.83
C THR A 454 -11.04 20.08 12.70
N ILE A 455 -10.05 19.18 12.69
CA ILE A 455 -8.65 19.52 12.49
C ILE A 455 -8.39 19.72 11.00
N GLU A 456 -8.20 20.97 10.59
CA GLU A 456 -7.85 21.32 9.22
C GLU A 456 -6.39 20.94 8.90
N PRO A 457 -6.14 20.22 7.78
CA PRO A 457 -4.78 19.90 7.33
C PRO A 457 -3.89 21.13 7.16
N GLY A 458 -2.66 21.07 7.67
CA GLY A 458 -1.69 22.18 7.59
C GLY A 458 -1.96 23.35 8.54
N SER A 459 -3.02 23.30 9.35
CA SER A 459 -3.24 24.24 10.45
C SER A 459 -2.16 24.13 11.53
N GLU A 460 -1.99 25.16 12.36
CA GLU A 460 -1.05 25.11 13.49
C GLU A 460 -1.35 23.94 14.43
N GLU A 461 -2.62 23.64 14.68
CA GLU A 461 -3.04 22.49 15.50
C GLU A 461 -2.59 21.16 14.86
N SER A 462 -2.81 21.00 13.56
CA SER A 462 -2.38 19.78 12.84
C SER A 462 -0.86 19.60 12.88
N LEU A 463 -0.08 20.67 12.69
CA LEU A 463 1.38 20.64 12.74
C LEU A 463 1.89 20.31 14.16
N ARG A 464 1.23 20.83 15.20
CA ARG A 464 1.51 20.43 16.59
C ARG A 464 1.16 18.97 16.84
N GLY A 465 0.09 18.48 16.22
CA GLY A 465 -0.27 17.06 16.20
C GLY A 465 0.83 16.20 15.58
N VAL A 466 1.35 16.60 14.41
CA VAL A 466 2.49 15.93 13.74
C VAL A 466 3.73 15.93 14.64
N LEU A 467 4.09 17.09 15.20
CA LEU A 467 5.25 17.20 16.11
C LEU A 467 5.14 16.23 17.29
N LYS A 468 3.98 16.19 17.96
CA LYS A 468 3.76 15.37 19.17
C LYS A 468 3.66 13.88 18.83
N HIS A 469 2.76 13.52 17.93
CA HIS A 469 2.35 12.13 17.69
C HIS A 469 3.22 11.41 16.66
N TRP A 470 3.98 12.14 15.84
CA TRP A 470 4.96 11.54 14.94
C TRP A 470 6.39 11.75 15.46
N LEU A 471 6.87 12.99 15.47
CA LEU A 471 8.30 13.24 15.64
C LEU A 471 8.79 12.91 17.04
N GLN A 472 8.13 13.46 18.08
CA GLN A 472 8.53 13.24 19.46
C GLN A 472 8.35 11.78 19.89
N ASP A 473 7.26 11.13 19.48
CA ASP A 473 7.02 9.73 19.84
C ASP A 473 7.98 8.77 19.12
N GLN A 474 8.35 9.04 17.86
CA GLN A 474 9.41 8.30 17.17
C GLN A 474 10.78 8.53 17.82
N ALA A 475 11.13 9.78 18.16
CA ALA A 475 12.37 10.07 18.87
C ALA A 475 12.45 9.31 20.21
N LYS A 476 11.36 9.27 20.99
CA LYS A 476 11.27 8.48 22.23
C LYS A 476 11.43 6.99 21.98
N PHE A 477 10.81 6.45 20.92
CA PHE A 477 10.94 5.04 20.56
C PHE A 477 12.40 4.67 20.28
N PHE A 478 13.08 5.42 19.41
CA PHE A 478 14.47 5.15 19.04
C PHE A 478 15.43 5.38 20.20
N THR A 479 15.20 6.39 21.04
CA THR A 479 15.99 6.63 22.28
C THR A 479 15.96 5.43 23.22
N LYS A 480 14.83 4.70 23.29
CA LYS A 480 14.71 3.48 24.10
C LYS A 480 15.33 2.26 23.40
N LYS A 481 15.19 2.15 22.08
CA LYS A 481 15.57 0.94 21.32
C LYS A 481 17.03 0.88 20.91
N ALA A 482 17.68 2.00 20.59
CA ALA A 482 19.10 2.03 20.24
C ALA A 482 20.00 1.42 21.32
N PRO A 483 20.01 1.90 22.58
CA PRO A 483 20.88 1.37 23.63
C PRO A 483 20.47 -0.03 24.11
N LEU A 484 19.23 -0.45 23.85
CA LEU A 484 18.79 -1.81 24.16
C LEU A 484 19.45 -2.82 23.20
N ASN A 485 19.44 -2.55 21.90
CA ASN A 485 20.03 -3.46 20.90
C ASN A 485 21.55 -3.51 21.03
N GLU A 486 22.19 -2.37 21.29
CA GLU A 486 23.64 -2.32 21.60
C GLU A 486 23.99 -3.20 22.82
N ARG A 487 23.23 -3.09 23.92
CA ARG A 487 23.43 -3.94 25.10
C ARG A 487 23.20 -5.43 24.81
N LEU A 488 22.26 -5.78 23.93
CA LEU A 488 22.02 -7.16 23.54
C LEU A 488 23.15 -7.71 22.67
N GLU A 489 23.69 -6.92 21.75
CA GLU A 489 24.86 -7.28 20.95
C GLU A 489 26.07 -7.55 21.85
N VAL A 490 26.43 -6.59 22.72
CA VAL A 490 27.56 -6.73 23.66
C VAL A 490 27.38 -7.94 24.59
N ARG A 491 26.14 -8.20 25.02
CA ARG A 491 25.85 -9.37 25.86
C ARG A 491 26.05 -10.68 25.10
N CYS A 492 25.58 -10.78 23.86
CA CYS A 492 25.78 -11.98 23.05
C CYS A 492 27.26 -12.20 22.77
N GLU A 493 27.99 -11.14 22.38
CA GLU A 493 29.44 -11.18 22.16
C GLU A 493 30.21 -11.61 23.43
N SER A 494 29.80 -11.09 24.59
CA SER A 494 30.39 -11.48 25.88
C SER A 494 30.13 -12.96 26.19
N ILE A 495 28.90 -13.45 25.96
CA ILE A 495 28.55 -14.86 26.14
C ILE A 495 29.40 -15.72 25.20
N THR A 496 29.51 -15.37 23.93
CA THR A 496 30.35 -16.09 22.95
C THR A 496 31.80 -16.16 23.42
N LYS A 497 32.41 -15.02 23.79
CA LYS A 497 33.80 -14.96 24.26
C LYS A 497 34.05 -15.79 25.52
N TRP A 498 33.20 -15.64 26.54
CA TRP A 498 33.41 -16.32 27.82
C TRP A 498 33.08 -17.80 27.75
N SER A 499 32.03 -18.21 27.05
CA SER A 499 31.70 -19.62 26.84
C SER A 499 32.77 -20.34 26.02
N PHE A 500 33.33 -19.70 24.98
CA PHE A 500 34.45 -20.26 24.21
C PHE A 500 35.72 -20.42 25.06
N ARG A 501 36.09 -19.40 25.85
CA ARG A 501 37.25 -19.47 26.75
C ARG A 501 37.09 -20.56 27.82
N ALA A 502 35.88 -20.69 28.37
CA ALA A 502 35.57 -21.73 29.34
C ALA A 502 35.67 -23.12 28.70
N ALA A 503 35.08 -23.33 27.51
CA ALA A 503 35.18 -24.59 26.77
C ALA A 503 36.65 -24.97 26.48
N LEU A 504 37.45 -24.00 26.02
CA LEU A 504 38.88 -24.22 25.76
C LEU A 504 39.65 -24.60 27.02
N ALA A 505 39.40 -23.92 28.14
CA ALA A 505 40.03 -24.25 29.42
C ALA A 505 39.66 -25.66 29.88
N ILE A 506 38.39 -26.05 29.76
CA ILE A 506 37.92 -27.41 30.11
C ILE A 506 38.57 -28.45 29.20
N ALA A 507 38.67 -28.20 27.89
CA ALA A 507 39.34 -29.10 26.95
C ALA A 507 40.83 -29.30 27.26
N VAL A 508 41.54 -28.25 27.69
CA VAL A 508 42.95 -28.35 28.12
C VAL A 508 43.06 -29.19 29.40
N VAL A 509 42.15 -29.01 30.35
CA VAL A 509 42.10 -29.84 31.57
C VAL A 509 41.81 -31.29 31.22
N GLU A 510 40.87 -31.55 30.31
CA GLU A 510 40.56 -32.89 29.82
C GLU A 510 41.79 -33.56 29.20
N LEU A 511 42.52 -32.85 28.33
CA LEU A 511 43.75 -33.35 27.73
C LEU A 511 44.80 -33.72 28.78
N ALA A 512 44.97 -32.89 29.81
CA ALA A 512 45.91 -33.14 30.90
C ALA A 512 45.49 -34.35 31.77
N VAL A 513 44.17 -34.51 32.01
CA VAL A 513 43.62 -35.67 32.71
C VAL A 513 43.86 -36.93 31.89
N HIS A 514 43.49 -36.92 30.61
CA HIS A 514 43.67 -38.07 29.72
C HIS A 514 45.13 -38.50 29.63
N TRP A 515 46.06 -37.54 29.49
CA TRP A 515 47.50 -37.80 29.51
C TRP A 515 47.96 -38.51 30.79
N LYS A 516 47.37 -38.18 31.95
CA LYS A 516 47.79 -38.70 33.25
C LYS A 516 47.12 -40.03 33.62
N THR A 517 45.85 -40.19 33.28
CA THR A 517 45.05 -41.36 33.68
C THR A 517 44.89 -42.39 32.58
N ASP A 518 45.24 -42.06 31.34
CA ASP A 518 44.99 -42.86 30.12
C ASP A 518 43.48 -43.13 29.88
N HIS A 519 42.61 -42.35 30.53
CA HIS A 519 41.15 -42.49 30.44
C HIS A 519 40.52 -41.14 30.15
N ALA A 520 39.59 -41.08 29.21
CA ALA A 520 38.82 -39.87 28.90
C ALA A 520 37.76 -39.63 29.99
N ASN A 521 37.56 -38.37 30.37
CA ASN A 521 36.49 -37.99 31.30
C ASN A 521 35.29 -37.46 30.50
N HIS A 522 34.30 -38.33 30.29
CA HIS A 522 33.10 -38.03 29.51
C HIS A 522 32.32 -36.80 30.00
N LEU A 523 32.37 -36.46 31.29
CA LEU A 523 31.73 -35.25 31.80
C LEU A 523 32.42 -33.98 31.30
N LEU A 524 33.76 -33.97 31.22
CA LEU A 524 34.52 -32.82 30.71
C LEU A 524 34.28 -32.61 29.21
N ILE A 525 34.14 -33.70 28.44
CA ILE A 525 33.77 -33.65 27.01
C ILE A 525 32.42 -32.94 26.83
N VAL A 526 31.40 -33.39 27.58
CA VAL A 526 30.05 -32.83 27.51
C VAL A 526 30.02 -31.34 27.92
N LEU A 527 30.77 -30.96 28.96
CA LEU A 527 30.86 -29.56 29.39
C LEU A 527 31.57 -28.67 28.35
N THR A 528 32.61 -29.19 27.71
CA THR A 528 33.29 -28.52 26.59
C THR A 528 32.30 -28.27 25.45
N PHE A 529 31.55 -29.31 25.06
CA PHE A 529 30.53 -29.20 24.01
C PHE A 529 29.46 -28.15 24.34
N PHE A 530 28.93 -28.13 25.56
CA PHE A 530 27.93 -27.12 25.96
C PHE A 530 28.48 -25.69 25.93
N GLY A 531 29.74 -25.49 26.30
CA GLY A 531 30.40 -24.20 26.15
C GLY A 531 30.49 -23.75 24.69
N LEU A 532 30.82 -24.67 23.76
CA LEU A 532 30.87 -24.38 22.33
C LEU A 532 29.47 -24.10 21.76
N VAL A 533 28.46 -24.91 22.10
CA VAL A 533 27.07 -24.69 21.66
C VAL A 533 26.53 -23.36 22.19
N ALA A 534 26.81 -23.01 23.45
CA ALA A 534 26.39 -21.72 24.00
C ALA A 534 27.04 -20.54 23.28
N ALA A 535 28.31 -20.67 22.87
CA ALA A 535 29.00 -19.64 22.12
C ALA A 535 28.41 -19.47 20.70
N ALA A 536 28.22 -20.57 19.99
CA ALA A 536 27.63 -20.57 18.64
C ALA A 536 26.18 -20.06 18.66
N LEU A 537 25.37 -20.47 19.64
CA LEU A 537 23.98 -20.02 19.77
C LEU A 537 23.87 -18.51 20.03
N ALA A 538 24.74 -17.97 20.89
CA ALA A 538 24.74 -16.53 21.18
C ALA A 538 25.12 -15.70 19.94
N GLU A 539 26.10 -16.18 19.16
CA GLU A 539 26.50 -15.56 17.89
C GLU A 539 25.37 -15.61 16.85
N GLU A 540 24.75 -16.79 16.66
CA GLU A 540 23.63 -16.97 15.73
C GLU A 540 22.40 -16.11 16.10
N ILE A 541 22.07 -16.02 17.40
CA ILE A 541 20.97 -15.16 17.87
C ILE A 541 21.25 -13.68 17.56
N ALA A 542 22.50 -13.23 17.78
CA ALA A 542 22.90 -11.86 17.49
C ALA A 542 22.84 -11.53 16.00
N ASP A 543 23.30 -12.47 15.16
CA ASP A 543 23.32 -12.30 13.71
C ASP A 543 21.90 -12.33 13.10
N TYR A 544 21.04 -13.26 13.55
CA TYR A 544 19.64 -13.36 13.12
C TYR A 544 18.83 -12.10 13.46
N HIS A 545 19.01 -11.57 14.68
CA HIS A 545 18.31 -10.36 15.08
C HIS A 545 18.94 -9.08 14.55
N THR A 546 20.15 -9.16 13.98
CA THR A 546 20.93 -8.05 13.42
C THR A 546 21.11 -6.90 14.41
N PHE A 547 21.40 -7.22 15.68
CA PHE A 547 21.38 -6.23 16.77
C PHE A 547 22.29 -5.03 16.50
N GLY A 548 23.51 -5.23 16.01
CA GLY A 548 24.44 -4.13 15.76
C GLY A 548 24.06 -3.22 14.59
N ILE A 549 23.46 -3.78 13.53
CA ILE A 549 22.95 -2.98 12.41
C ILE A 549 21.77 -2.13 12.89
N LEU A 550 20.82 -2.75 13.61
CA LEU A 550 19.67 -2.04 14.17
C LEU A 550 20.07 -0.98 15.20
N ALA A 551 21.08 -1.24 16.04
CA ALA A 551 21.57 -0.26 17.01
C ALA A 551 22.05 1.02 16.30
N ARG A 552 22.86 0.88 15.24
CA ARG A 552 23.34 2.01 14.44
C ARG A 552 22.23 2.73 13.69
N GLN A 553 21.31 2.00 13.06
CA GLN A 553 20.16 2.58 12.37
C GLN A 553 19.25 3.36 13.33
N TYR A 554 18.93 2.78 14.49
CA TYR A 554 18.12 3.45 15.51
C TYR A 554 18.82 4.65 16.12
N GLU A 555 20.15 4.64 16.27
CA GLU A 555 20.90 5.80 16.73
C GLU A 555 20.85 6.96 15.73
N TRP A 556 21.01 6.67 14.43
CA TRP A 556 20.85 7.66 13.38
C TRP A 556 19.41 8.24 13.36
N MET A 557 18.40 7.37 13.37
CA MET A 557 16.99 7.79 13.36
C MET A 557 16.61 8.58 14.62
N LYS A 558 17.16 8.23 15.79
CA LYS A 558 17.00 9.01 17.02
C LYS A 558 17.48 10.45 16.80
N ASN A 559 18.69 10.62 16.27
CA ASN A 559 19.29 11.95 16.05
C ASN A 559 18.53 12.75 15.00
N LEU A 560 18.10 12.10 13.91
CA LEU A 560 17.28 12.70 12.86
C LEU A 560 15.94 13.23 13.40
N PHE A 561 15.16 12.37 14.06
CA PHE A 561 13.85 12.75 14.60
C PHE A 561 13.94 13.78 15.73
N THR A 562 14.96 13.71 16.58
CA THR A 562 15.19 14.71 17.64
C THR A 562 15.49 16.08 17.06
N THR A 563 16.39 16.12 16.07
CA THR A 563 16.75 17.36 15.37
C THR A 563 15.55 17.94 14.61
N ALA A 564 14.79 17.08 13.92
CA ALA A 564 13.59 17.49 13.20
C ALA A 564 12.52 18.02 14.16
N ALA A 565 12.33 17.40 15.33
CA ALA A 565 11.35 17.86 16.32
C ALA A 565 11.66 19.27 16.83
N GLN A 566 12.92 19.53 17.19
CA GLN A 566 13.37 20.86 17.64
C GLN A 566 13.21 21.92 16.55
N LYS A 567 13.59 21.60 15.30
CA LYS A 567 13.43 22.50 14.17
C LYS A 567 11.96 22.78 13.88
N LEU A 568 11.11 21.75 13.84
CA LEU A 568 9.68 21.91 13.59
C LEU A 568 9.01 22.75 14.67
N GLU A 569 9.35 22.54 15.95
CA GLU A 569 8.84 23.36 17.06
C GLU A 569 9.17 24.85 16.86
N SER A 570 10.41 25.17 16.47
CA SER A 570 10.81 26.56 16.17
C SER A 570 10.07 27.16 14.96
N LEU A 571 9.81 26.36 13.92
CA LEU A 571 9.10 26.80 12.71
C LEU A 571 7.61 27.03 12.97
N ILE A 572 6.99 26.18 13.80
CA ILE A 572 5.61 26.36 14.28
C ILE A 572 5.51 27.65 15.10
N ALA A 573 6.45 27.88 16.03
CA ALA A 573 6.48 29.12 16.82
C ALA A 573 6.66 30.37 15.94
N ALA A 574 7.45 30.27 14.87
CA ALA A 574 7.62 31.32 13.87
C ALA A 574 6.47 31.42 12.84
N LYS A 575 5.42 30.58 12.96
CA LYS A 575 4.27 30.50 12.04
C LYS A 575 4.66 30.28 10.57
N ASN A 576 5.78 29.61 10.32
CA ASN A 576 6.26 29.33 8.96
C ASN A 576 5.76 27.96 8.47
N VAL A 577 4.53 27.93 7.95
CA VAL A 577 3.87 26.70 7.49
C VAL A 577 4.63 26.03 6.35
N SER A 578 5.05 26.81 5.34
CA SER A 578 5.75 26.27 4.16
C SER A 578 7.06 25.56 4.52
N LYS A 579 7.90 26.17 5.38
CA LYS A 579 9.13 25.50 5.85
C LYS A 579 8.85 24.31 6.76
N SER A 580 7.76 24.37 7.54
CA SER A 580 7.33 23.22 8.36
C SER A 580 6.95 22.03 7.48
N GLN A 581 6.19 22.29 6.42
CA GLN A 581 5.78 21.29 5.43
C GLN A 581 6.98 20.70 4.69
N ALA A 582 7.94 21.54 4.25
CA ALA A 582 9.17 21.06 3.61
C ALA A 582 9.99 20.15 4.53
N LEU A 583 10.16 20.52 5.81
CA LEU A 583 10.88 19.69 6.79
C LEU A 583 10.17 18.34 7.03
N ILE A 584 8.83 18.34 7.10
CA ILE A 584 8.00 17.14 7.28
C ILE A 584 8.08 16.23 6.04
N HIS A 585 8.11 16.83 4.85
CA HIS A 585 8.29 16.12 3.59
C HIS A 585 9.65 15.42 3.56
N ASP A 586 10.74 16.16 3.79
CA ASP A 586 12.11 15.60 3.79
C ASP A 586 12.28 14.49 4.84
N LEU A 587 11.74 14.69 6.05
CA LEU A 587 11.75 13.65 7.09
C LEU A 587 10.99 12.39 6.66
N GLY A 588 9.88 12.55 5.93
CA GLY A 588 9.12 11.44 5.38
C GLY A 588 9.92 10.65 4.35
N LEU A 589 10.68 11.32 3.48
CA LEU A 589 11.56 10.66 2.52
C LEU A 589 12.62 9.81 3.21
N GLU A 590 13.30 10.36 4.22
CA GLU A 590 14.28 9.63 5.02
C GLU A 590 13.67 8.43 5.75
N ALA A 591 12.45 8.58 6.30
CA ALA A 591 11.74 7.49 6.96
C ALA A 591 11.33 6.37 5.98
N LEU A 592 10.91 6.70 4.75
CA LEU A 592 10.59 5.72 3.72
C LEU A 592 11.84 4.98 3.24
N ASN A 593 12.95 5.68 3.06
CA ASN A 593 14.24 5.10 2.68
C ASN A 593 14.76 4.14 3.76
N GLU A 594 14.75 4.54 5.03
CA GLU A 594 15.17 3.68 6.14
C GLU A 594 14.34 2.40 6.22
N ASN A 595 13.03 2.51 6.09
CA ASN A 595 12.13 1.36 6.09
C ASN A 595 12.38 0.42 4.91
N ALA A 596 12.66 0.97 3.73
CA ALA A 596 13.01 0.17 2.56
C ALA A 596 14.34 -0.58 2.75
N ASP A 597 15.37 0.09 3.29
CA ASP A 597 16.65 -0.54 3.63
C ASP A 597 16.49 -1.64 4.68
N TRP A 598 15.68 -1.39 5.73
CA TRP A 598 15.36 -2.36 6.76
C TRP A 598 14.69 -3.62 6.17
N LEU A 599 13.74 -3.43 5.24
CA LEU A 599 13.04 -4.53 4.58
C LEU A 599 14.00 -5.42 3.78
N VAL A 600 14.86 -4.81 2.96
CA VAL A 600 15.85 -5.54 2.14
C VAL A 600 16.79 -6.35 3.01
N GLN A 601 17.31 -5.74 4.08
CA GLN A 601 18.21 -6.42 5.01
C GLN A 601 17.54 -7.63 5.67
N ARG A 602 16.26 -7.50 6.05
CA ARG A 602 15.49 -8.59 6.64
C ARG A 602 15.22 -9.71 5.66
N ARG A 603 14.85 -9.40 4.42
CA ARG A 603 14.59 -10.41 3.38
C ARG A 603 15.82 -11.21 2.98
N ARG A 604 17.02 -10.64 3.11
CA ARG A 604 18.30 -11.36 2.91
C ARG A 604 18.60 -12.39 3.99
N LYS A 605 17.94 -12.32 5.15
CA LYS A 605 18.11 -13.24 6.28
C LYS A 605 16.79 -13.93 6.64
N PRO A 606 16.22 -14.77 5.76
CA PRO A 606 15.01 -15.50 6.08
C PRO A 606 15.27 -16.48 7.23
N VAL A 607 14.22 -16.90 7.92
CA VAL A 607 14.31 -18.03 8.86
C VAL A 607 14.76 -19.28 8.10
N VAL A 608 16.03 -19.65 8.28
CA VAL A 608 16.59 -20.92 7.82
C VAL A 608 16.70 -21.85 9.03
N LEU A 609 16.62 -23.16 8.82
CA LEU A 609 17.06 -24.10 9.83
C LEU A 609 18.54 -23.81 10.14
N PRO A 610 18.93 -23.70 11.43
CA PRO A 610 20.34 -23.58 11.77
C PRO A 610 21.10 -24.73 11.11
N LYS A 611 22.15 -24.38 10.35
CA LYS A 611 22.92 -25.32 9.53
C LYS A 611 23.83 -26.20 10.37
#